data_AF-A0A7R9EAT0-F1
#
_entry.id   AF-A0A7R9EAT0-F1
#
_cell.length_a   1.000
_cell.length_b   1.000
_cell.length_c   1.000
_cell.angle_alpha   90.00
_cell.angle_beta   90.00
_cell.angle_gamma   90.00
#
_symmetry.space_group_name_H-M   'P 1'
#
loop_
_entity.id
_entity.type
_entity.pdbx_description
1 polymer ?
#
loop_
_entity_poly.entity_id
_entity_poly.type
_entity_poly.pdbx_seq_one_letter_code
_entity_poly.pdbx_strand_id
1 'polypeptide(L)'
;MGNADTKLNFRKAVVQLTSKTQPINASDDSFWDQFWAENVTNIQDVFTLVPAVEIRALREEAPSNLATLCYKAVEKMVKAVDNILNCIRLLTRLLPYIFEDPDWRGFFWSSLPGQSQEDEEEQSMPLAQSLINAICDLLFCPDFTVVSNRKSGPDKAEDLQCIDSCEYIWESGVGFAHSPPRYPLFDTNRTELLKLLLTCFSETMYQPPVDLHNAPNRWIQFFTCPENRHALPLFTSLLNTVCAYDPVGLGVPYNHIIFSDTLEPLVDTAMQILIVTLDHDTSSSLLADGEESTTPDNLFINYLSRIHRDEDFFFVLHGFTRLLNNPLIQTYLPNSTKKVQFHQELLVFFWKMCDYNKKFLYYVLKSSDVLEILVPILYHLNDSRADQ
;
A
#
# COMPACT_ATOMS: atom_id res chain seq x y z
N MET A 1 -24.99 -1.58 24.11
CA MET A 1 -25.87 -0.49 23.62
C MET A 1 -25.12 0.61 22.85
N GLY A 2 -23.77 0.67 22.84
CA GLY A 2 -23.02 1.80 22.23
C GLY A 2 -22.79 1.78 20.70
N ASN A 3 -22.88 0.64 20.00
CA ASN A 3 -22.48 0.57 18.58
C ASN A 3 -23.49 1.19 17.60
N ALA A 4 -24.78 1.15 17.92
CA ALA A 4 -25.83 1.70 17.05
C ALA A 4 -25.82 3.23 17.05
N ASP A 5 -25.63 3.84 18.23
CA ASP A 5 -25.61 5.29 18.40
C ASP A 5 -24.40 5.94 17.72
N THR A 6 -23.24 5.29 17.73
CA THR A 6 -22.04 5.80 17.05
C THR A 6 -22.10 5.70 15.53
N LYS A 7 -22.62 4.61 14.96
CA LYS A 7 -22.84 4.52 13.50
C LYS A 7 -23.87 5.55 13.03
N LEU A 8 -24.89 5.81 13.87
CA LEU A 8 -25.87 6.88 13.62
C LEU A 8 -25.22 8.27 13.68
N ASN A 9 -24.34 8.54 14.64
CA ASN A 9 -23.62 9.81 14.73
C ASN A 9 -22.69 10.03 13.53
N PHE A 10 -21.90 9.02 13.15
CA PHE A 10 -21.08 9.06 11.94
C PHE A 10 -21.95 9.38 10.71
N ARG A 11 -23.08 8.68 10.55
CA ARG A 11 -24.00 8.92 9.43
C ARG A 11 -24.57 10.34 9.44
N LYS A 12 -24.96 10.85 10.60
CA LYS A 12 -25.43 12.24 10.76
C LYS A 12 -24.34 13.25 10.39
N ALA A 13 -23.09 12.99 10.77
CA ALA A 13 -21.96 13.85 10.41
C ALA A 13 -21.75 13.87 8.88
N VAL A 14 -21.84 12.72 8.20
CA VAL A 14 -21.79 12.64 6.73
C VAL A 14 -22.90 13.47 6.07
N VAL A 15 -24.15 13.36 6.54
CA VAL A 15 -25.26 14.18 6.03
C VAL A 15 -25.04 15.68 6.30
N GLN A 16 -24.41 16.03 7.43
CA GLN A 16 -24.10 17.42 7.75
C GLN A 16 -23.00 18.01 6.85
N LEU A 17 -22.05 17.21 6.36
CA LEU A 17 -21.03 17.67 5.41
C LEU A 17 -21.64 18.19 4.11
N THR A 18 -22.67 17.50 3.60
CA THR A 18 -23.33 17.82 2.32
C THR A 18 -24.43 18.86 2.46
N SER A 19 -25.19 18.86 3.57
CA SER A 19 -26.36 19.73 3.72
C SER A 19 -26.07 21.16 4.18
N LYS A 20 -24.89 21.43 4.75
CA LYS A 20 -24.54 22.79 5.21
C LYS A 20 -24.03 23.64 4.05
N THR A 21 -24.73 24.75 3.79
CA THR A 21 -24.34 25.76 2.79
C THR A 21 -23.13 26.60 3.21
N GLN A 22 -22.75 26.59 4.49
CA GLN A 22 -21.54 27.23 4.98
C GLN A 22 -20.47 26.19 5.36
N PRO A 23 -19.18 26.49 5.12
CA PRO A 23 -18.08 25.64 5.55
C PRO A 23 -18.13 25.37 7.06
N ILE A 24 -17.93 24.11 7.44
CA ILE A 24 -17.81 23.71 8.84
C ILE A 24 -16.44 24.16 9.35
N ASN A 25 -16.41 24.75 10.55
CA ASN A 25 -15.17 25.26 11.12
C ASN A 25 -14.15 24.12 11.34
N ALA A 26 -12.93 24.28 10.82
CA ALA A 26 -11.85 23.32 11.00
C ALA A 26 -11.46 23.12 12.47
N SER A 27 -11.72 24.09 13.36
CA SER A 27 -11.47 23.97 14.80
C SER A 27 -12.61 23.31 15.59
N ASP A 28 -13.71 22.89 14.94
CA ASP A 28 -14.80 22.17 15.61
C ASP A 28 -14.45 20.68 15.80
N ASP A 29 -13.52 20.40 16.71
CA ASP A 29 -13.06 19.03 16.97
C ASP A 29 -14.22 18.10 17.39
N SER A 30 -15.25 18.65 18.06
CA SER A 30 -16.46 17.90 18.44
C SER A 30 -17.25 17.35 17.25
N PHE A 31 -17.22 18.06 16.12
CA PHE A 31 -17.78 17.60 14.87
C PHE A 31 -16.87 16.57 14.20
N TRP A 32 -15.59 16.91 14.02
CA TRP A 32 -14.65 16.07 13.26
C TRP A 32 -14.35 14.74 13.94
N ASP A 33 -14.36 14.67 15.28
CA ASP A 33 -14.14 13.43 16.02
C ASP A 33 -15.21 12.36 15.78
N GLN A 34 -16.38 12.74 15.26
CA GLN A 34 -17.44 11.79 14.89
C GLN A 34 -17.02 10.86 13.74
N PHE A 35 -16.05 11.25 12.90
CA PHE A 35 -15.54 10.41 11.80
C PHE A 35 -14.52 9.38 12.25
N TRP A 36 -13.92 9.55 13.43
CA TRP A 36 -12.82 8.70 13.92
C TRP A 36 -13.28 7.76 15.04
N ALA A 37 -14.58 7.50 15.18
CA ALA A 37 -15.12 6.70 16.28
C ALA A 37 -14.81 5.19 16.15
N GLU A 38 -14.36 4.55 17.24
CA GLU A 38 -13.96 3.13 17.36
C GLU A 38 -14.94 2.10 16.75
N ASN A 39 -16.23 2.45 16.71
CA ASN A 39 -17.30 1.51 16.40
C ASN A 39 -17.56 1.29 14.89
N VAL A 40 -16.88 2.04 14.02
CA VAL A 40 -16.77 1.72 12.59
C VAL A 40 -15.57 0.79 12.42
N THR A 41 -15.85 -0.52 12.46
CA THR A 41 -14.78 -1.52 12.69
C THR A 41 -14.16 -2.07 11.41
N ASN A 42 -14.78 -1.84 10.26
CA ASN A 42 -14.30 -2.35 8.97
C ASN A 42 -14.62 -1.37 7.82
N ILE A 43 -13.97 -1.59 6.68
CA ILE A 43 -14.11 -0.74 5.48
C ILE A 43 -15.52 -0.79 4.85
N GLN A 44 -16.23 -1.92 4.95
CA GLN A 44 -17.58 -2.06 4.37
C GLN A 44 -18.60 -1.19 5.09
N ASP A 45 -18.45 -1.03 6.41
CA ASP A 45 -19.24 -0.09 7.19
C ASP A 45 -19.03 1.35 6.69
N VAL A 46 -17.77 1.77 6.44
CA VAL A 46 -17.47 3.10 5.88
C VAL A 46 -18.12 3.27 4.51
N PHE A 47 -17.99 2.27 3.62
CA PHE A 47 -18.52 2.36 2.26
C PHE A 47 -20.06 2.42 2.23
N THR A 48 -20.71 1.77 3.19
CA THR A 48 -22.16 1.82 3.40
C THR A 48 -22.61 3.17 3.97
N LEU A 49 -21.84 3.72 4.94
CA LEU A 49 -22.16 4.97 5.62
C LEU A 49 -21.81 6.23 4.80
N VAL A 50 -20.89 6.08 3.82
CA VAL A 50 -20.44 7.13 2.90
C VAL A 50 -20.69 6.68 1.44
N PRO A 51 -21.93 6.83 0.93
CA PRO A 51 -22.29 6.42 -0.43
C PRO A 51 -21.61 7.28 -1.50
N ALA A 52 -21.34 6.68 -2.67
CA ALA A 52 -20.67 7.33 -3.79
C ALA A 52 -21.37 8.63 -4.24
N VAL A 53 -22.70 8.61 -4.29
CA VAL A 53 -23.52 9.77 -4.69
C VAL A 53 -23.31 10.95 -3.74
N GLU A 54 -23.17 10.69 -2.45
CA GLU A 54 -22.95 11.74 -1.45
C GLU A 54 -21.54 12.29 -1.49
N ILE A 55 -20.54 11.49 -1.85
CA ILE A 55 -19.15 11.98 -2.02
C ILE A 55 -19.08 12.93 -3.23
N ARG A 56 -19.75 12.58 -4.35
CA ARG A 56 -19.83 13.47 -5.52
C ARG A 56 -20.59 14.75 -5.21
N ALA A 57 -21.74 14.65 -4.53
CA ALA A 57 -22.48 15.82 -4.06
C ALA A 57 -21.62 16.68 -3.10
N LEU A 58 -20.87 16.07 -2.19
CA LEU A 58 -19.95 16.77 -1.29
C LEU A 58 -18.84 17.50 -2.07
N ARG A 59 -18.27 16.86 -3.10
CA ARG A 59 -17.26 17.45 -3.99
C ARG A 59 -17.79 18.66 -4.75
N GLU A 60 -19.02 18.57 -5.26
CA GLU A 60 -19.63 19.59 -6.14
C GLU A 60 -20.30 20.73 -5.37
N GLU A 61 -21.04 20.42 -4.30
CA GLU A 61 -21.87 21.37 -3.55
C GLU A 61 -21.16 21.95 -2.32
N ALA A 62 -20.21 21.22 -1.73
CA ALA A 62 -19.50 21.64 -0.52
C ALA A 62 -17.98 21.29 -0.54
N PRO A 63 -17.23 21.74 -1.58
CA PRO A 63 -15.82 21.38 -1.77
C PRO A 63 -14.92 21.75 -0.59
N SER A 64 -15.18 22.87 0.09
CA SER A 64 -14.42 23.26 1.29
C SER A 64 -14.56 22.25 2.43
N ASN A 65 -15.74 21.66 2.64
CA ASN A 65 -15.95 20.65 3.66
C ASN A 65 -15.21 19.34 3.31
N LEU A 66 -15.19 18.96 2.04
CA LEU A 66 -14.41 17.80 1.56
C LEU A 66 -12.90 18.01 1.79
N ALA A 67 -12.41 19.19 1.44
CA ALA A 67 -11.02 19.56 1.66
C ALA A 67 -10.66 19.48 3.15
N THR A 68 -11.45 20.10 4.04
CA THR A 68 -11.23 20.05 5.49
C THR A 68 -11.29 18.62 6.04
N LEU A 69 -12.20 17.77 5.55
CA LEU A 69 -12.26 16.37 5.95
C LEU A 69 -10.96 15.61 5.59
N CYS A 70 -10.45 15.82 4.37
CA CYS A 70 -9.18 15.23 3.94
C CYS A 70 -8.01 15.74 4.79
N TYR A 71 -7.94 17.06 5.04
CA TYR A 71 -6.92 17.65 5.90
C TYR A 71 -6.93 17.06 7.30
N LYS A 72 -8.11 16.95 7.93
CA LYS A 72 -8.24 16.37 9.27
C LYS A 72 -7.87 14.89 9.33
N ALA A 73 -8.22 14.12 8.30
CA ALA A 73 -7.83 12.72 8.21
C ALA A 73 -6.31 12.57 8.13
N VAL A 74 -5.64 13.34 7.26
CA VAL A 74 -4.18 13.31 7.12
C VAL A 74 -3.49 13.83 8.38
N GLU A 75 -3.97 14.94 8.97
CA GLU A 75 -3.43 15.49 10.22
C GLU A 75 -3.46 14.45 11.34
N LYS A 76 -4.56 13.69 11.48
CA LYS A 76 -4.68 12.64 12.49
C LYS A 76 -3.75 11.46 12.22
N MET A 77 -3.55 11.10 10.95
CA MET A 77 -2.56 10.08 10.56
C MET A 77 -1.12 10.52 10.88
N VAL A 78 -0.75 11.76 10.57
CA VAL A 78 0.58 12.33 10.87
C VAL A 78 0.85 12.33 12.36
N LYS A 79 -0.13 12.71 13.19
CA LYS A 79 0.01 12.68 14.65
C LYS A 79 -0.01 11.26 15.23
N ALA A 80 -0.41 10.26 14.43
CA ALA A 80 -0.58 8.86 14.83
C ALA A 80 -1.33 8.67 16.15
N VAL A 81 -2.41 9.44 16.35
CA VAL A 81 -3.25 9.36 17.54
C VAL A 81 -4.45 8.46 17.25
N ASP A 82 -4.86 7.66 18.24
CA ASP A 82 -6.04 6.78 18.32
C ASP A 82 -7.01 6.80 17.14
N ASN A 83 -7.43 5.61 16.70
CA ASN A 83 -8.45 5.39 15.66
C ASN A 83 -8.05 5.79 14.22
N ILE A 84 -6.76 5.68 13.92
CA ILE A 84 -6.16 5.97 12.61
C ILE A 84 -6.78 5.14 11.47
N LEU A 85 -7.21 3.90 11.76
CA LEU A 85 -7.83 3.01 10.76
C LEU A 85 -9.06 3.64 10.10
N ASN A 86 -9.83 4.46 10.81
CA ASN A 86 -10.98 5.13 10.20
C ASN A 86 -10.57 6.25 9.27
N CYS A 87 -9.49 6.98 9.58
CA CYS A 87 -8.90 7.94 8.63
C CYS A 87 -8.45 7.22 7.36
N ILE A 88 -7.78 6.07 7.51
CA ILE A 88 -7.29 5.27 6.38
C ILE A 88 -8.46 4.84 5.49
N ARG A 89 -9.47 4.20 6.07
CA ARG A 89 -10.66 3.71 5.34
C ARG A 89 -11.45 4.84 4.68
N LEU A 90 -11.57 5.98 5.35
CA LEU A 90 -12.27 7.14 4.82
C LEU A 90 -11.51 7.72 3.62
N LEU A 91 -10.19 7.90 3.71
CA LEU A 91 -9.38 8.37 2.60
C LEU A 91 -9.39 7.37 1.42
N THR A 92 -9.30 6.06 1.70
CA THR A 92 -9.46 5.00 0.68
C THR A 92 -10.81 5.11 -0.03
N ARG A 93 -11.86 5.51 0.69
CA ARG A 93 -13.19 5.72 0.12
C ARG A 93 -13.30 7.01 -0.69
N LEU A 94 -12.69 8.10 -0.24
CA LEU A 94 -12.86 9.44 -0.82
C LEU A 94 -11.99 9.66 -2.07
N LEU A 95 -10.72 9.25 -2.04
CA LEU A 95 -9.72 9.56 -3.08
C LEU A 95 -10.16 9.22 -4.51
N PRO A 96 -10.74 8.04 -4.81
CA PRO A 96 -11.28 7.71 -6.14
C PRO A 96 -12.21 8.78 -6.70
N TYR A 97 -13.14 9.27 -5.86
CA TYR A 97 -14.11 10.28 -6.27
C TYR A 97 -13.51 11.69 -6.35
N ILE A 98 -12.40 11.95 -5.65
CA ILE A 98 -11.65 13.19 -5.84
C ILE A 98 -10.94 13.16 -7.20
N PHE A 99 -10.33 12.02 -7.56
CA PHE A 99 -9.62 11.86 -8.84
C PHE A 99 -10.53 11.89 -10.08
N GLU A 100 -11.81 11.54 -9.94
CA GLU A 100 -12.81 11.68 -11.00
C GLU A 100 -12.95 13.11 -11.54
N ASP A 101 -12.56 14.14 -10.77
CA ASP A 101 -12.71 15.55 -11.13
C ASP A 101 -11.35 16.23 -11.42
N PRO A 102 -11.10 16.68 -12.66
CA PRO A 102 -9.87 17.38 -13.03
C PRO A 102 -9.55 18.61 -12.17
N ASP A 103 -10.55 19.32 -11.66
CA ASP A 103 -10.35 20.54 -10.85
C ASP A 103 -9.66 20.24 -9.51
N TRP A 104 -9.73 18.98 -9.05
CA TRP A 104 -9.13 18.52 -7.81
C TRP A 104 -7.70 17.98 -7.95
N ARG A 105 -7.15 17.84 -9.17
CA ARG A 105 -5.79 17.28 -9.39
C ARG A 105 -4.70 18.02 -8.63
N GLY A 106 -4.83 19.35 -8.51
CA GLY A 106 -3.88 20.18 -7.78
C GLY A 106 -4.02 20.10 -6.26
N PHE A 107 -5.17 19.69 -5.72
CA PHE A 107 -5.52 19.84 -4.30
C PHE A 107 -4.50 19.21 -3.35
N PHE A 108 -4.13 17.94 -3.59
CA PHE A 108 -3.18 17.24 -2.73
C PHE A 108 -1.74 17.73 -2.91
N TRP A 109 -1.43 18.32 -4.06
CA TRP A 109 -0.08 18.74 -4.42
C TRP A 109 0.18 20.24 -4.25
N SER A 110 -0.84 21.00 -3.86
CA SER A 110 -0.75 22.43 -3.54
C SER A 110 -0.38 22.67 -2.08
N SER A 111 0.35 23.76 -1.84
CA SER A 111 0.61 24.33 -0.54
C SER A 111 -0.68 24.63 0.25
N LEU A 112 -0.65 24.38 1.56
CA LEU A 112 -1.79 24.60 2.46
C LEU A 112 -2.09 26.11 2.59
N PRO A 113 -3.34 26.57 2.35
CA PRO A 113 -3.71 27.95 2.63
C PRO A 113 -3.84 28.14 4.15
N GLY A 114 -2.90 28.87 4.77
CA GLY A 114 -2.99 29.20 6.20
C GLY A 114 -1.67 29.31 6.97
N GLN A 115 -0.52 29.02 6.36
CA GLN A 115 0.76 29.43 6.94
C GLN A 115 0.97 30.92 6.67
N SER A 116 1.01 31.71 7.73
CA SER A 116 1.26 33.15 7.70
C SER A 116 2.53 33.46 6.91
N GLN A 117 2.49 34.54 6.11
CA GLN A 117 3.58 35.08 5.30
C GLN A 117 4.83 35.54 6.12
N GLU A 118 4.93 35.17 7.39
CA GLU A 118 6.08 35.50 8.24
C GLU A 118 7.11 34.36 8.33
N ASP A 119 6.77 33.14 7.91
CA ASP A 119 7.66 31.98 7.85
C ASP A 119 7.94 31.54 6.40
N GLU A 120 8.38 32.47 5.53
CA GLU A 120 8.66 32.22 4.10
C GLU A 120 9.80 31.22 3.81
N GLU A 121 10.46 30.66 4.84
CA GLU A 121 11.57 29.70 4.66
C GLU A 121 11.17 28.21 4.81
N GLU A 122 10.03 27.89 5.42
CA GLU A 122 9.51 26.51 5.41
C GLU A 122 8.52 26.34 4.25
N GLN A 123 8.99 25.79 3.13
CA GLN A 123 8.11 25.34 2.05
C GLN A 123 7.00 24.46 2.64
N SER A 124 5.77 24.95 2.66
CA SER A 124 4.63 24.22 3.21
C SER A 124 4.52 22.84 2.53
N MET A 125 4.75 21.75 3.25
CA MET A 125 4.69 20.40 2.70
C MET A 125 3.30 20.13 2.10
N PRO A 126 3.19 19.75 0.81
CA PRO A 126 1.91 19.39 0.19
C PRO A 126 1.22 18.24 0.93
N LEU A 127 -0.12 18.24 0.92
CA LEU A 127 -0.91 17.22 1.60
C LEU A 127 -0.58 15.79 1.14
N ALA A 128 -0.27 15.62 -0.14
CA ALA A 128 0.17 14.35 -0.72
C ALA A 128 1.42 13.80 -0.04
N GLN A 129 2.43 14.66 0.16
CA GLN A 129 3.69 14.27 0.79
C GLN A 129 3.45 13.92 2.26
N SER A 130 2.68 14.74 2.98
CA SER A 130 2.28 14.46 4.37
C SER A 130 1.54 13.13 4.51
N LEU A 131 0.64 12.81 3.57
CA LEU A 131 -0.09 11.54 3.56
C LEU A 131 0.85 10.36 3.29
N ILE A 132 1.71 10.43 2.28
CA ILE A 132 2.66 9.35 1.96
C ILE A 132 3.64 9.12 3.11
N ASN A 133 4.19 10.19 3.70
CA ASN A 133 5.07 10.12 4.86
C ASN A 133 4.35 9.48 6.06
N ALA A 134 3.13 9.90 6.37
CA ALA A 134 2.34 9.31 7.45
C ALA A 134 2.06 7.82 7.21
N ILE A 135 1.73 7.40 5.98
CA ILE A 135 1.56 5.98 5.65
C ILE A 135 2.85 5.21 5.90
N CYS A 136 4.00 5.74 5.44
CA CYS A 136 5.29 5.08 5.60
C CYS A 136 5.71 4.98 7.07
N ASP A 137 5.51 6.04 7.86
CA ASP A 137 5.75 6.04 9.31
C ASP A 137 4.85 5.00 10.02
N LEU A 138 3.56 4.97 9.68
CA LEU A 138 2.60 4.02 10.27
C LEU A 138 2.88 2.57 9.90
N LEU A 139 3.51 2.30 8.75
CA LEU A 139 3.92 0.96 8.31
C LEU A 139 5.07 0.35 9.14
N PHE A 140 5.77 1.17 9.93
CA PHE A 140 6.78 0.75 10.90
C PHE A 140 6.50 1.27 12.31
N CYS A 141 5.25 1.63 12.61
CA CYS A 141 4.85 2.12 13.92
C CYS A 141 4.79 0.94 14.93
N PRO A 142 5.60 0.99 16.01
CA PRO A 142 5.56 -0.02 17.06
C PRO A 142 4.18 -0.14 17.70
N ASP A 143 3.81 -1.37 18.02
CA ASP A 143 2.52 -1.76 18.61
C ASP A 143 1.28 -1.49 17.72
N PHE A 144 1.48 -0.94 16.52
CA PHE A 144 0.44 -0.78 15.50
C PHE A 144 0.66 -1.69 14.29
N THR A 145 1.87 -1.71 13.73
CA THR A 145 2.23 -2.55 12.58
C THR A 145 3.51 -3.34 12.79
N VAL A 146 4.31 -3.06 13.81
CA VAL A 146 5.53 -3.82 14.13
C VAL A 146 5.65 -4.03 15.64
N VAL A 147 6.41 -5.04 16.06
CA VAL A 147 6.62 -5.34 17.48
C VAL A 147 7.54 -4.29 18.08
N SER A 148 7.18 -3.71 19.22
CA SER A 148 8.09 -2.82 19.94
C SER A 148 9.33 -3.57 20.46
N ASN A 149 10.53 -3.05 20.17
CA ASN A 149 11.80 -3.61 20.63
C ASN A 149 12.12 -3.28 22.11
N ARG A 150 11.18 -2.64 22.84
CA ARG A 150 11.43 -2.19 24.21
C ARG A 150 11.59 -3.33 25.20
N LYS A 151 12.76 -3.35 25.84
CA LYS A 151 12.95 -3.95 27.16
C LYS A 151 12.56 -2.93 28.22
N SER A 152 11.30 -2.96 28.68
CA SER A 152 10.83 -2.38 29.96
C SER A 152 11.45 -1.03 30.34
N GLY A 153 10.93 0.07 29.78
CA GLY A 153 11.26 1.46 30.15
C GLY A 153 9.99 2.33 30.09
N PRO A 154 9.99 3.56 30.64
CA PRO A 154 8.78 4.36 30.79
C PRO A 154 8.09 4.61 29.43
N ASP A 155 6.75 4.56 29.43
CA ASP A 155 5.82 4.71 28.29
C ASP A 155 5.88 6.10 27.63
N LYS A 156 7.04 6.53 27.13
CA LYS A 156 7.09 7.64 26.16
C LYS A 156 6.81 7.07 24.79
N ALA A 157 5.83 7.59 24.05
CA ALA A 157 5.65 7.23 22.65
C ALA A 157 6.97 7.42 21.88
N GLU A 158 7.33 6.48 21.00
CA GLU A 158 8.48 6.70 20.10
C GLU A 158 8.12 7.82 19.14
N ASP A 159 9.06 8.74 18.94
CA ASP A 159 8.92 9.72 17.88
C ASP A 159 9.03 8.98 16.55
N LEU A 160 7.89 8.84 15.85
CA LEU A 160 7.81 8.17 14.57
C LEU A 160 8.87 8.69 13.61
N GLN A 161 9.17 10.00 13.64
CA GLN A 161 10.12 10.67 12.76
C GLN A 161 11.58 10.26 13.01
N CYS A 162 11.89 9.60 14.13
CA CYS A 162 13.23 9.14 14.49
C CYS A 162 13.41 7.61 14.37
N ILE A 163 12.38 6.87 13.96
CA ILE A 163 12.47 5.41 13.84
C ILE A 163 13.47 5.00 12.75
N ASP A 164 14.39 4.09 13.08
CA ASP A 164 15.17 3.34 12.10
C ASP A 164 14.37 2.11 11.65
N SER A 165 13.65 2.27 10.55
CA SER A 165 12.77 1.23 10.02
C SER A 165 13.51 -0.02 9.52
N CYS A 166 14.85 0.03 9.37
CA CYS A 166 15.64 -1.15 9.03
C CYS A 166 15.63 -2.20 10.15
N GLU A 167 15.38 -1.80 11.41
CA GLU A 167 15.23 -2.73 12.54
C GLU A 167 13.87 -3.46 12.53
N TYR A 168 12.92 -2.98 11.73
CA TYR A 168 11.51 -3.39 11.76
C TYR A 168 11.04 -4.03 10.44
N ILE A 169 11.95 -4.59 9.65
CA ILE A 169 11.62 -5.34 8.43
C ILE A 169 10.69 -6.51 8.77
N TRP A 170 9.60 -6.65 8.01
CA TRP A 170 8.46 -7.49 8.40
C TRP A 170 8.71 -8.99 8.31
N GLU A 171 9.64 -9.43 7.45
CA GLU A 171 9.90 -10.84 7.20
C GLU A 171 11.36 -11.06 6.79
N SER A 172 11.89 -12.24 7.14
CA SER A 172 13.23 -12.64 6.72
C SER A 172 13.29 -13.00 5.24
N GLY A 173 14.47 -12.88 4.64
CA GLY A 173 14.71 -13.11 3.23
C GLY A 173 15.87 -12.28 2.72
N VAL A 174 15.67 -11.63 1.57
CA VAL A 174 16.66 -10.75 0.95
C VAL A 174 17.02 -9.63 1.92
N GLY A 175 18.31 -9.41 2.16
CA GLY A 175 18.81 -8.30 2.96
C GLY A 175 18.48 -8.31 4.45
N PHE A 176 17.73 -9.32 4.95
CA PHE A 176 17.32 -9.39 6.35
C PHE A 176 17.15 -10.83 6.82
N ALA A 177 17.93 -11.25 7.83
CA ALA A 177 17.98 -12.65 8.25
C ALA A 177 17.01 -13.00 9.40
N HIS A 178 16.45 -11.99 10.08
CA HIS A 178 15.65 -12.20 11.28
C HIS A 178 14.15 -12.30 10.93
N SER A 179 13.46 -13.34 11.40
CA SER A 179 11.99 -13.40 11.29
C SER A 179 11.36 -12.85 12.57
N PRO A 180 10.75 -11.66 12.54
CA PRO A 180 10.04 -11.12 13.70
C PRO A 180 8.79 -11.96 14.03
N PRO A 181 8.30 -11.92 15.28
CA PRO A 181 7.05 -12.58 15.64
C PRO A 181 5.88 -12.01 14.82
N ARG A 182 5.00 -12.91 14.33
CA ARG A 182 3.84 -12.53 13.51
C ARG A 182 2.61 -12.27 14.37
N TYR A 183 1.88 -11.21 14.03
CA TYR A 183 0.61 -10.85 14.68
C TYR A 183 -0.45 -10.54 13.61
N PRO A 184 -1.57 -11.29 13.56
CA PRO A 184 -2.61 -11.11 12.54
C PRO A 184 -3.17 -9.68 12.46
N LEU A 185 -3.20 -8.96 13.59
CA LEU A 185 -3.62 -7.57 13.66
C LEU A 185 -2.67 -6.65 12.87
N PHE A 186 -1.35 -6.87 12.98
CA PHE A 186 -0.36 -6.09 12.25
C PHE A 186 -0.47 -6.34 10.75
N ASP A 187 -0.69 -7.59 10.34
CA ASP A 187 -0.90 -7.92 8.93
C ASP A 187 -2.13 -7.18 8.36
N THR A 188 -3.21 -7.14 9.13
CA THR A 188 -4.43 -6.43 8.75
C THR A 188 -4.21 -4.92 8.65
N ASN A 189 -3.53 -4.32 9.63
CA ASN A 189 -3.22 -2.88 9.64
C ASN A 189 -2.31 -2.48 8.46
N ARG A 190 -1.24 -3.26 8.22
CA ARG A 190 -0.37 -3.09 7.04
C ARG A 190 -1.16 -3.19 5.74
N THR A 191 -2.07 -4.16 5.64
CA THR A 191 -2.93 -4.33 4.46
C THR A 191 -3.78 -3.09 4.20
N GLU A 192 -4.42 -2.52 5.22
CA GLU A 192 -5.23 -1.30 5.05
C GLU A 192 -4.39 -0.08 4.63
N LEU A 193 -3.20 0.09 5.23
CA LEU A 193 -2.25 1.15 4.85
C LEU A 193 -1.78 1.00 3.39
N LEU A 194 -1.38 -0.20 2.97
CA LEU A 194 -0.95 -0.46 1.60
C LEU A 194 -2.11 -0.30 0.60
N LYS A 195 -3.36 -0.60 0.98
CA LYS A 195 -4.53 -0.34 0.13
C LYS A 195 -4.80 1.15 -0.04
N LEU A 196 -4.62 1.95 1.00
CA LEU A 196 -4.67 3.41 0.88
C LEU A 196 -3.55 3.93 -0.04
N LEU A 197 -2.34 3.42 0.12
CA LEU A 197 -1.20 3.77 -0.74
C LEU A 197 -1.49 3.44 -2.22
N LEU A 198 -1.99 2.23 -2.49
CA LEU A 198 -2.40 1.82 -3.84
C LEU A 198 -3.54 2.69 -4.38
N THR A 199 -4.44 3.14 -3.51
CA THR A 199 -5.51 4.09 -3.88
C THR A 199 -4.90 5.41 -4.33
N CYS A 200 -3.89 5.96 -3.62
CA CYS A 200 -3.17 7.15 -4.07
C CYS A 200 -2.51 6.93 -5.45
N PHE A 201 -1.92 5.75 -5.68
CA PHE A 201 -1.28 5.41 -6.96
C PHE A 201 -2.29 5.25 -8.11
N SER A 202 -3.57 5.05 -7.82
CA SER A 202 -4.61 4.85 -8.84
C SER A 202 -5.02 6.11 -9.61
N GLU A 203 -4.45 7.28 -9.31
CA GLU A 203 -4.79 8.55 -9.98
C GLU A 203 -4.77 8.45 -11.52
N THR A 204 -3.82 7.69 -12.07
CA THR A 204 -3.68 7.47 -13.52
C THR A 204 -4.88 6.78 -14.16
N MET A 205 -5.67 5.99 -13.41
CA MET A 205 -6.89 5.34 -13.89
C MET A 205 -8.01 6.34 -14.21
N TYR A 206 -7.92 7.57 -13.66
CA TYR A 206 -8.90 8.64 -13.84
C TYR A 206 -8.44 9.68 -14.87
N GLN A 207 -7.30 9.42 -15.53
CA GLN A 207 -6.75 10.30 -16.56
C GLN A 207 -6.91 9.67 -17.95
N PRO A 208 -7.23 10.47 -18.99
CA PRO A 208 -7.18 10.00 -20.37
C PRO A 208 -5.77 9.49 -20.75
N PRO A 209 -5.65 8.45 -21.58
CA PRO A 209 -4.33 7.90 -21.98
C PRO A 209 -3.36 8.90 -22.61
N VAL A 210 -3.89 9.97 -23.20
CA VAL A 210 -3.11 11.06 -23.83
C VAL A 210 -2.30 11.84 -22.78
N ASP A 211 -2.81 11.95 -21.56
CA ASP A 211 -2.18 12.74 -20.49
C ASP A 211 -1.09 11.95 -19.75
N LEU A 212 -1.19 10.61 -19.75
CA LEU A 212 -0.27 9.70 -19.04
C LEU A 212 1.18 9.76 -19.55
N HIS A 213 1.36 10.00 -20.85
CA HIS A 213 2.70 10.10 -21.44
C HIS A 213 3.40 11.42 -21.09
N ASN A 214 2.64 12.43 -20.67
CA ASN A 214 3.13 13.80 -20.46
C ASN A 214 3.45 14.11 -18.99
N ALA A 215 2.91 13.34 -18.04
CA ALA A 215 3.16 13.56 -16.62
C ALA A 215 3.29 12.22 -15.85
N PRO A 216 4.44 11.93 -15.23
CA PRO A 216 4.58 10.75 -14.38
C PRO A 216 3.65 10.86 -13.16
N ASN A 217 3.18 9.72 -12.66
CA ASN A 217 2.39 9.67 -11.43
C ASN A 217 3.22 10.22 -10.25
N ARG A 218 2.85 11.40 -9.76
CA ARG A 218 3.59 12.13 -8.71
C ARG A 218 3.58 11.39 -7.37
N TRP A 219 2.54 10.60 -7.09
CA TRP A 219 2.44 9.81 -5.85
C TRP A 219 3.51 8.73 -5.82
N ILE A 220 3.66 8.00 -6.93
CA ILE A 220 4.69 6.95 -7.07
C ILE A 220 6.08 7.59 -7.13
N GLN A 221 6.24 8.72 -7.83
CA GLN A 221 7.50 9.44 -7.90
C GLN A 221 8.00 9.85 -6.51
N PHE A 222 7.14 10.46 -5.68
CA PHE A 222 7.51 10.83 -4.32
C PHE A 222 7.73 9.62 -3.42
N PHE A 223 6.89 8.58 -3.53
CA PHE A 223 7.04 7.36 -2.72
C PHE A 223 8.37 6.64 -2.98
N THR A 224 8.84 6.64 -4.22
CA THR A 224 10.05 5.91 -4.64
C THR A 224 11.31 6.79 -4.66
N CYS A 225 11.24 8.06 -4.28
CA CYS A 225 12.39 8.97 -4.33
C CYS A 225 13.31 8.84 -3.10
N PRO A 226 14.54 9.39 -3.18
CA PRO A 226 15.50 9.40 -2.06
C PRO A 226 15.06 10.10 -0.79
N GLU A 227 14.04 10.97 -0.83
CA GLU A 227 13.50 11.66 0.36
C GLU A 227 12.68 10.71 1.23
N ASN A 228 12.16 9.61 0.68
CA ASN A 228 11.48 8.60 1.47
C ASN A 228 12.50 7.73 2.23
N ARG A 229 12.77 8.12 3.49
CA ARG A 229 13.67 7.39 4.41
C ARG A 229 13.29 5.90 4.62
N HIS A 230 12.04 5.54 4.36
CA HIS A 230 11.53 4.17 4.53
C HIS A 230 11.63 3.31 3.27
N ALA A 231 12.10 3.86 2.14
CA ALA A 231 12.06 3.17 0.85
C ALA A 231 12.75 1.79 0.88
N LEU A 232 13.96 1.69 1.44
CA LEU A 232 14.70 0.42 1.54
C LEU A 232 14.00 -0.62 2.45
N PRO A 233 13.66 -0.32 3.72
CA PRO A 233 12.98 -1.28 4.57
C PRO A 233 11.58 -1.65 4.04
N LEU A 234 10.86 -0.73 3.37
CA LEU A 234 9.59 -1.06 2.69
C LEU A 234 9.81 -2.03 1.54
N PHE A 235 10.72 -1.72 0.61
CA PHE A 235 11.04 -2.61 -0.50
C PHE A 235 11.39 -4.02 -0.01
N THR A 236 12.26 -4.09 1.00
CA THR A 236 12.71 -5.36 1.58
C THR A 236 11.56 -6.11 2.25
N SER A 237 10.72 -5.41 3.02
CA SER A 237 9.57 -6.03 3.70
C SER A 237 8.53 -6.55 2.71
N LEU A 238 8.22 -5.79 1.65
CA LEU A 238 7.27 -6.20 0.61
C LEU A 238 7.77 -7.42 -0.15
N LEU A 239 9.03 -7.40 -0.62
CA LEU A 239 9.65 -8.51 -1.35
C LEU A 239 9.67 -9.79 -0.50
N ASN A 240 10.15 -9.68 0.74
CA ASN A 240 10.24 -10.83 1.63
C ASN A 240 8.87 -11.38 2.02
N THR A 241 7.87 -10.51 2.25
CA THR A 241 6.49 -10.93 2.54
C THR A 241 5.92 -11.79 1.40
N VAL A 242 6.10 -11.36 0.15
CA VAL A 242 5.65 -12.13 -1.03
C VAL A 242 6.42 -13.43 -1.17
N CYS A 243 7.76 -13.36 -1.18
CA CYS A 243 8.61 -14.52 -1.43
C CYS A 243 8.60 -15.55 -0.29
N ALA A 244 8.30 -15.16 0.97
CA ALA A 244 8.21 -16.05 2.11
C ALA A 244 6.81 -16.67 2.31
N TYR A 245 5.77 -16.15 1.66
CA TYR A 245 4.39 -16.60 1.84
C TYR A 245 4.19 -18.07 1.46
N ASP A 246 3.64 -18.84 2.40
CA ASP A 246 3.28 -20.25 2.23
C ASP A 246 1.75 -20.44 2.35
N PRO A 247 1.03 -20.65 1.23
CA PRO A 247 -0.42 -20.82 1.23
C PRO A 247 -0.89 -22.16 1.83
N VAL A 248 0.02 -23.14 2.00
CA VAL A 248 -0.28 -24.45 2.55
C VAL A 248 -0.10 -24.47 4.08
N GLY A 249 0.87 -23.71 4.59
CA GLY A 249 1.14 -23.58 6.02
C GLY A 249 1.56 -24.91 6.65
N LEU A 250 0.78 -25.42 7.60
CA LEU A 250 1.11 -26.65 8.35
C LEU A 250 1.07 -27.94 7.51
N GLY A 251 0.66 -27.88 6.23
CA GLY A 251 0.56 -29.07 5.38
C GLY A 251 -0.60 -30.00 5.71
N VAL A 252 -1.51 -29.58 6.60
CA VAL A 252 -2.67 -30.36 7.03
C VAL A 252 -3.88 -30.08 6.13
N PRO A 253 -4.63 -31.10 5.69
CA PRO A 253 -5.88 -30.91 4.93
C PRO A 253 -6.85 -29.94 5.61
N TYR A 254 -7.47 -29.06 4.82
CA TYR A 254 -8.49 -28.08 5.23
C TYR A 254 -8.02 -27.02 6.24
N ASN A 255 -6.71 -26.85 6.44
CA ASN A 255 -6.14 -25.83 7.33
C ASN A 255 -6.72 -24.42 7.07
N HIS A 256 -6.84 -24.06 5.79
CA HIS A 256 -7.36 -22.77 5.34
C HIS A 256 -8.86 -22.53 5.59
N ILE A 257 -9.62 -23.57 5.96
CA ILE A 257 -11.03 -23.45 6.37
C ILE A 257 -11.12 -23.17 7.88
N ILE A 258 -10.21 -23.76 8.65
CA ILE A 258 -10.20 -23.70 10.11
C ILE A 258 -9.54 -22.39 10.59
N PHE A 259 -8.48 -21.95 9.90
CA PHE A 259 -7.72 -20.78 10.27
C PHE A 259 -7.88 -19.67 9.22
N SER A 260 -8.14 -18.46 9.71
CA SER A 260 -8.18 -17.27 8.86
C SER A 260 -6.76 -16.84 8.50
N ASP A 261 -6.50 -16.77 7.20
CA ASP A 261 -5.21 -16.35 6.67
C ASP A 261 -5.21 -14.82 6.47
N THR A 262 -4.62 -14.12 7.43
CA THR A 262 -4.46 -12.65 7.38
C THR A 262 -3.28 -12.21 6.52
N LEU A 263 -2.40 -13.14 6.14
CA LEU A 263 -1.18 -12.82 5.39
C LEU A 263 -1.45 -12.77 3.89
N GLU A 264 -2.34 -13.61 3.35
CA GLU A 264 -2.66 -13.59 1.92
C GLU A 264 -3.13 -12.21 1.40
N PRO A 265 -4.06 -11.49 2.07
CA PRO A 265 -4.44 -10.15 1.63
C PRO A 265 -3.27 -9.15 1.66
N LEU A 266 -2.35 -9.31 2.61
CA LEU A 266 -1.14 -8.49 2.70
C LEU A 266 -0.20 -8.78 1.53
N VAL A 267 0.01 -10.07 1.22
CA VAL A 267 0.85 -10.54 0.11
C VAL A 267 0.34 -10.04 -1.23
N ASP A 268 -0.97 -10.14 -1.47
CA ASP A 268 -1.60 -9.64 -2.68
C ASP A 268 -1.38 -8.13 -2.84
N THR A 269 -1.67 -7.36 -1.80
CA THR A 269 -1.49 -5.91 -1.82
C THR A 269 0.00 -5.52 -1.93
N ALA A 270 0.91 -6.23 -1.27
CA ALA A 270 2.34 -5.99 -1.34
C ALA A 270 2.90 -6.21 -2.75
N MET A 271 2.45 -7.27 -3.41
CA MET A 271 2.81 -7.56 -4.80
C MET A 271 2.26 -6.51 -5.77
N GLN A 272 1.02 -6.05 -5.58
CA GLN A 272 0.44 -4.95 -6.37
C GLN A 272 1.26 -3.65 -6.22
N ILE A 273 1.68 -3.31 -4.99
CA ILE A 273 2.57 -2.16 -4.74
C ILE A 273 3.91 -2.35 -5.46
N LEU A 274 4.54 -3.52 -5.36
CA LEU A 274 5.79 -3.82 -6.06
C LEU A 274 5.63 -3.68 -7.59
N ILE A 275 4.56 -4.21 -8.17
CA ILE A 275 4.31 -4.13 -9.61
C ILE A 275 4.13 -2.67 -10.03
N VAL A 276 3.25 -1.92 -9.38
CA VAL A 276 2.93 -0.53 -9.75
C VAL A 276 4.14 0.39 -9.58
N THR A 277 4.94 0.19 -8.55
CA THR A 277 6.18 0.96 -8.35
C THR A 277 7.27 0.57 -9.35
N LEU A 278 7.41 -0.70 -9.73
CA LEU A 278 8.37 -1.15 -10.74
C LEU A 278 7.91 -0.85 -12.17
N ASP A 279 6.63 -0.58 -12.42
CA ASP A 279 6.13 -0.13 -13.72
C ASP A 279 6.38 1.37 -13.97
N HIS A 280 6.59 2.13 -12.90
CA HIS A 280 6.91 3.55 -12.95
C HIS A 280 8.40 3.78 -13.21
N ASP A 281 8.82 3.52 -14.45
CA ASP A 281 10.17 3.77 -14.92
C ASP A 281 10.26 5.10 -15.68
N THR A 282 10.60 6.16 -14.95
CA THR A 282 10.79 7.51 -15.52
C THR A 282 12.14 7.69 -16.22
N SER A 283 13.02 6.68 -16.24
CA SER A 283 14.31 6.79 -16.93
C SER A 283 14.15 6.98 -18.44
N SER A 284 13.07 6.42 -19.01
CA SER A 284 12.75 6.56 -20.44
C SER A 284 12.34 7.99 -20.83
N SER A 285 11.76 8.77 -19.91
CA SER A 285 11.36 10.16 -20.14
C SER A 285 12.54 11.15 -20.11
N LEU A 286 13.63 10.84 -19.41
CA LEU A 286 14.82 11.70 -19.31
C LEU A 286 15.77 11.55 -20.51
N LEU A 287 15.68 10.46 -21.27
CA LEU A 287 16.41 10.28 -22.53
C LEU A 287 16.04 11.33 -23.61
N ALA A 288 14.97 12.08 -23.41
CA ALA A 288 14.59 13.21 -24.27
C ALA A 288 15.40 14.50 -24.00
N ASP A 289 15.97 14.67 -22.81
CA ASP A 289 16.63 15.92 -22.38
C ASP A 289 18.16 15.85 -22.23
N GLY A 290 18.80 14.78 -22.71
CA GLY A 290 20.24 14.77 -22.99
C GLY A 290 21.19 14.69 -21.77
N GLU A 291 20.68 14.53 -20.55
CA GLU A 291 21.51 14.20 -19.39
C GLU A 291 21.48 12.69 -19.10
N GLU A 292 22.62 12.01 -19.31
CA GLU A 292 22.81 10.59 -18.98
C GLU A 292 22.88 10.39 -17.45
N SER A 293 21.76 10.48 -16.73
CA SER A 293 21.67 9.91 -15.38
C SER A 293 21.54 8.38 -15.50
N THR A 294 22.64 7.68 -15.25
CA THR A 294 22.70 6.20 -15.34
C THR A 294 22.02 5.49 -14.17
N THR A 295 21.51 6.23 -13.18
CA THR A 295 20.81 5.71 -12.00
C THR A 295 19.32 6.01 -12.09
N PRO A 296 18.44 4.99 -12.00
CA PRO A 296 17.01 5.23 -11.98
C PRO A 296 16.65 6.07 -10.74
N ASP A 297 15.85 7.11 -10.94
CA ASP A 297 15.31 7.96 -9.86
C ASP A 297 14.45 7.16 -8.88
N ASN A 298 13.85 6.09 -9.38
CA ASN A 298 13.04 5.15 -8.62
C ASN A 298 13.93 4.19 -7.81
N LEU A 299 13.96 4.38 -6.49
CA LEU A 299 14.75 3.56 -5.58
C LEU A 299 14.35 2.08 -5.58
N PHE A 300 13.08 1.73 -5.83
CA PHE A 300 12.65 0.34 -5.84
C PHE A 300 13.27 -0.42 -7.01
N ILE A 301 13.30 0.20 -8.21
CA ILE A 301 14.01 -0.35 -9.37
C ILE A 301 15.51 -0.48 -9.06
N ASN A 302 16.10 0.55 -8.44
CA ASN A 302 17.50 0.56 -8.05
C ASN A 302 17.84 -0.61 -7.11
N TYR A 303 17.07 -0.79 -6.02
CA TYR A 303 17.26 -1.88 -5.06
C TYR A 303 17.10 -3.25 -5.70
N LEU A 304 16.07 -3.45 -6.53
CA LEU A 304 15.83 -4.71 -7.24
C LEU A 304 17.02 -5.09 -8.14
N SER A 305 17.53 -4.12 -8.90
CA SER A 305 18.67 -4.31 -9.82
C SER A 305 19.98 -4.68 -9.11
N ARG A 306 20.10 -4.32 -7.82
CA ARG A 306 21.31 -4.51 -7.01
C ARG A 306 21.34 -5.84 -6.26
N ILE A 307 20.23 -6.59 -6.19
CA ILE A 307 20.23 -7.95 -5.62
C ILE A 307 21.18 -8.82 -6.46
N HIS A 308 22.07 -9.56 -5.81
CA HIS A 308 23.12 -10.30 -6.52
C HIS A 308 23.66 -11.53 -5.80
N ARG A 309 23.27 -11.79 -4.54
CA ARG A 309 23.73 -12.97 -3.82
C ARG A 309 22.93 -14.18 -4.28
N ASP A 310 23.62 -15.31 -4.47
CA ASP A 310 22.98 -16.56 -4.88
C ASP A 310 21.92 -17.03 -3.87
N GLU A 311 22.14 -16.80 -2.57
CA GLU A 311 21.17 -17.11 -1.51
C GLU A 311 19.88 -16.29 -1.64
N ASP A 312 20.00 -15.00 -1.99
CA ASP A 312 18.85 -14.11 -2.21
C ASP A 312 18.09 -14.54 -3.46
N PHE A 313 18.80 -14.88 -4.55
CA PHE A 313 18.18 -15.40 -5.77
C PHE A 313 17.48 -16.74 -5.57
N PHE A 314 18.09 -17.65 -4.80
CA PHE A 314 17.46 -18.91 -4.43
C PHE A 314 16.17 -18.67 -3.65
N PHE A 315 16.22 -17.82 -2.61
CA PHE A 315 15.04 -17.48 -1.80
C PHE A 315 13.90 -16.94 -2.67
N VAL A 316 14.19 -15.98 -3.54
CA VAL A 316 13.18 -15.38 -4.41
C VAL A 316 12.62 -16.39 -5.42
N LEU A 317 13.49 -17.14 -6.11
CA LEU A 317 13.07 -18.14 -7.09
C LEU A 317 12.21 -19.22 -6.44
N HIS A 318 12.62 -19.72 -5.28
CA HIS A 318 11.85 -20.71 -4.51
C HIS A 318 10.49 -20.16 -4.06
N GLY A 319 10.41 -18.87 -3.70
CA GLY A 319 9.14 -18.20 -3.43
C GLY A 319 8.20 -18.23 -4.64
N PHE A 320 8.70 -17.85 -5.82
CA PHE A 320 7.93 -17.91 -7.06
C PHE A 320 7.51 -19.33 -7.44
N THR A 321 8.42 -20.31 -7.38
CA THR A 321 8.09 -21.69 -7.74
C THR A 321 7.02 -22.25 -6.81
N ARG A 322 7.13 -22.02 -5.49
CA ARG A 322 6.09 -22.45 -4.52
C ARG A 322 4.72 -21.88 -4.85
N LEU A 323 4.64 -20.58 -5.13
CA LEU A 323 3.36 -19.91 -5.37
C LEU A 323 2.75 -20.26 -6.74
N LEU A 324 3.57 -20.29 -7.79
CA LEU A 324 3.11 -20.64 -9.15
C LEU A 324 2.71 -22.12 -9.27
N ASN A 325 3.38 -23.03 -8.55
CA ASN A 325 3.02 -24.45 -8.57
C ASN A 325 1.85 -24.77 -7.63
N ASN A 326 1.44 -23.88 -6.73
CA ASN A 326 0.37 -24.16 -5.76
C ASN A 326 -0.95 -24.67 -6.41
N PRO A 327 -1.45 -24.09 -7.53
CA PRO A 327 -2.65 -24.60 -8.21
C PRO A 327 -2.48 -26.01 -8.82
N LEU A 328 -1.24 -26.42 -9.11
CA LEU A 328 -0.88 -27.70 -9.71
C LEU A 328 -0.77 -28.84 -8.70
N ILE A 329 -0.71 -28.54 -7.39
CA ILE A 329 -0.56 -29.56 -6.35
C ILE A 329 -1.81 -30.44 -6.33
N GLN A 330 -1.62 -31.72 -6.65
CA GLN A 330 -2.65 -32.74 -6.55
C GLN A 330 -2.71 -33.31 -5.14
N THR A 331 -3.91 -33.37 -4.59
CA THR A 331 -4.18 -34.01 -3.30
C THR A 331 -5.25 -35.08 -3.46
N TYR A 332 -5.16 -36.14 -2.66
CA TYR A 332 -6.17 -37.23 -2.67
C TYR A 332 -7.54 -36.75 -2.16
N LEU A 333 -7.55 -35.71 -1.32
CA LEU A 333 -8.74 -35.14 -0.72
C LEU A 333 -9.17 -33.89 -1.50
N PRO A 334 -10.42 -33.84 -2.02
CA PRO A 334 -10.88 -32.71 -2.81
C PRO A 334 -10.88 -31.43 -1.95
N ASN A 335 -10.40 -30.33 -2.55
CA ASN A 335 -10.32 -29.00 -1.93
C ASN A 335 -9.60 -28.98 -0.57
N SER A 336 -8.68 -29.93 -0.34
CA SER A 336 -7.96 -30.04 0.93
C SER A 336 -6.84 -29.02 1.11
N THR A 337 -6.34 -28.44 0.01
CA THR A 337 -5.30 -27.40 0.02
C THR A 337 -5.86 -26.09 -0.52
N LYS A 338 -5.36 -24.99 0.03
CA LYS A 338 -5.68 -23.64 -0.44
C LYS A 338 -5.06 -23.44 -1.83
N LYS A 339 -5.83 -22.85 -2.75
CA LYS A 339 -5.35 -22.41 -4.06
C LYS A 339 -5.27 -20.89 -4.11
N VAL A 340 -4.07 -20.38 -4.34
CA VAL A 340 -3.84 -18.94 -4.55
C VAL A 340 -4.54 -18.47 -5.83
N GLN A 341 -5.02 -17.23 -5.84
CA GLN A 341 -5.78 -16.64 -6.96
C GLN A 341 -5.05 -15.49 -7.67
N PHE A 342 -3.88 -15.09 -7.19
CA PHE A 342 -3.10 -13.94 -7.66
C PHE A 342 -1.95 -14.34 -8.61
N HIS A 343 -2.18 -15.34 -9.46
CA HIS A 343 -1.15 -15.88 -10.35
C HIS A 343 -0.76 -14.89 -11.46
N GLN A 344 -1.67 -14.01 -11.89
CA GLN A 344 -1.39 -13.01 -12.93
C GLN A 344 -0.37 -11.98 -12.43
N GLU A 345 -0.58 -11.48 -11.22
CA GLU A 345 0.32 -10.56 -10.55
C GLU A 345 1.68 -11.23 -10.30
N LEU A 346 1.73 -12.50 -9.90
CA LEU A 346 3.00 -13.23 -9.75
C LEU A 346 3.80 -13.29 -11.06
N LEU A 347 3.12 -13.54 -12.18
CA LEU A 347 3.78 -13.59 -13.50
C LEU A 347 4.32 -12.22 -13.91
N VAL A 348 3.55 -11.15 -13.69
CA VAL A 348 3.99 -9.77 -13.95
C VAL A 348 5.18 -9.41 -13.07
N PHE A 349 5.12 -9.74 -11.77
CA PHE A 349 6.21 -9.47 -10.85
C PHE A 349 7.47 -10.26 -11.18
N PHE A 350 7.35 -11.54 -11.51
CA PHE A 350 8.46 -12.38 -11.99
C PHE A 350 9.11 -11.80 -13.25
N TRP A 351 8.29 -11.33 -14.20
CA TRP A 351 8.78 -10.69 -15.41
C TRP A 351 9.55 -9.40 -15.10
N LYS A 352 9.01 -8.50 -14.26
CA LYS A 352 9.70 -7.27 -13.83
C LYS A 352 11.03 -7.57 -13.13
N MET A 353 11.07 -8.60 -12.28
CA MET A 353 12.30 -9.08 -11.65
C MET A 353 13.37 -9.50 -12.67
N CYS A 354 12.99 -10.31 -13.65
CA CYS A 354 13.88 -10.72 -14.74
C CYS A 354 14.33 -9.55 -15.61
N ASP A 355 13.47 -8.54 -15.79
CA ASP A 355 13.77 -7.41 -16.66
C ASP A 355 14.79 -6.46 -16.03
N TYR A 356 14.54 -6.02 -14.79
CA TYR A 356 15.43 -5.10 -14.09
C TYR A 356 16.66 -5.77 -13.47
N ASN A 357 16.64 -7.09 -13.26
CA ASN A 357 17.78 -7.82 -12.73
C ASN A 357 18.21 -8.95 -13.68
N LYS A 358 19.08 -8.60 -14.65
CA LYS A 358 19.62 -9.60 -15.59
C LYS A 358 20.43 -10.71 -14.91
N LYS A 359 21.03 -10.45 -13.73
CA LYS A 359 21.75 -11.50 -12.97
C LYS A 359 20.77 -12.55 -12.45
N PHE A 360 19.62 -12.12 -11.93
CA PHE A 360 18.54 -13.03 -11.54
C PHE A 360 18.03 -13.83 -12.75
N LEU A 361 17.78 -13.18 -13.89
CA LEU A 361 17.39 -13.88 -15.12
C LEU A 361 18.41 -14.97 -15.52
N TYR A 362 19.71 -14.65 -15.51
CA TYR A 362 20.75 -15.64 -15.81
C TYR A 362 20.82 -16.75 -14.76
N TYR A 363 20.56 -16.43 -13.48
CA TYR A 363 20.48 -17.42 -12.42
C TYR A 363 19.35 -18.42 -12.69
N VAL A 364 18.14 -17.94 -13.02
CA VAL A 364 17.00 -18.80 -13.37
C VAL A 364 17.27 -19.66 -14.60
N LEU A 365 17.88 -19.09 -15.66
CA LEU A 365 18.17 -19.84 -16.88
C LEU A 365 19.26 -20.92 -16.71
N LYS A 366 20.12 -20.76 -15.70
CA LYS A 366 21.17 -21.73 -15.38
C LYS A 366 20.77 -22.72 -14.30
N SER A 367 19.78 -22.39 -13.48
CA SER A 367 19.31 -23.31 -12.43
C SER A 367 18.60 -24.50 -13.07
N SER A 368 18.63 -25.64 -12.38
CA SER A 368 17.81 -26.81 -12.72
C SER A 368 16.30 -26.51 -12.63
N ASP A 369 15.95 -25.41 -11.98
CA ASP A 369 14.60 -25.10 -11.53
C ASP A 369 13.82 -24.28 -12.56
N VAL A 370 14.40 -24.03 -13.74
CA VAL A 370 13.73 -23.36 -14.86
C VAL A 370 12.42 -24.06 -15.24
N LEU A 371 12.38 -25.40 -15.13
CA LEU A 371 11.17 -26.19 -15.38
C LEU A 371 10.09 -25.96 -14.32
N GLU A 372 10.48 -25.68 -13.07
CA GLU A 372 9.55 -25.39 -11.98
C GLU A 372 8.84 -24.05 -12.18
N ILE A 373 9.39 -23.15 -13.00
CA ILE A 373 8.72 -21.92 -13.43
C ILE A 373 7.98 -22.13 -14.75
N LEU A 374 8.58 -22.81 -15.72
CA LEU A 374 8.00 -22.96 -17.06
C LEU A 374 6.71 -23.77 -17.07
N VAL A 375 6.64 -24.86 -16.29
CA VAL A 375 5.45 -25.74 -16.23
C VAL A 375 4.20 -24.99 -15.75
N PRO A 376 4.20 -24.27 -14.61
CA PRO A 376 3.02 -23.52 -14.19
C PRO A 376 2.67 -22.37 -15.14
N ILE A 377 3.64 -21.72 -15.79
CA ILE A 377 3.36 -20.74 -16.85
C ILE A 377 2.58 -21.38 -17.99
N LEU A 378 3.04 -22.53 -18.50
CA LEU A 378 2.37 -23.24 -19.59
C LEU A 378 0.98 -23.75 -19.18
N TYR A 379 0.82 -24.18 -17.94
CA TYR A 379 -0.48 -24.56 -17.38
C TYR A 379 -1.45 -23.37 -17.43
N HIS A 380 -1.07 -22.21 -16.87
CA HIS A 380 -1.94 -21.02 -16.84
C HIS A 380 -2.24 -20.49 -18.24
N LEU A 381 -1.28 -20.57 -19.17
CA LEU A 381 -1.50 -20.24 -20.58
C LEU A 381 -2.50 -21.18 -21.25
N ASN A 382 -2.45 -22.48 -20.96
CA ASN A 382 -3.38 -23.46 -21.51
C ASN A 382 -4.78 -23.34 -20.90
N ASP A 383 -4.87 -23.11 -19.59
CA ASP A 383 -6.13 -22.89 -18.85
C ASP A 383 -6.85 -21.64 -19.37
N SER A 384 -6.13 -20.51 -19.47
CA SER A 384 -6.66 -19.25 -20.04
C SER A 384 -7.13 -19.39 -21.50
N ARG A 385 -6.59 -20.38 -22.23
CA ARG A 385 -7.00 -20.67 -23.62
C ARG A 385 -8.35 -21.37 -23.71
N ALA A 386 -8.78 -22.03 -22.64
CA ALA A 386 -10.07 -22.72 -22.54
C ALA A 386 -11.21 -21.79 -22.08
N ASP A 387 -10.89 -20.58 -21.63
CA ASP A 387 -11.84 -19.52 -21.25
C ASP A 387 -12.32 -18.67 -22.45
N GLN A 388 -11.91 -19.02 -23.69
CA GLN A 388 -12.47 -18.51 -24.95
C GLN A 388 -13.55 -19.46 -25.47
#